data_AF-A0A7K7VIK0-F1
#
_entry.id   AF-A0A7K7VIK0-F1
#
_cell.length_a   1.000
_cell.length_b   1.000
_cell.length_c   1.000
_cell.angle_alpha   90.00
_cell.angle_beta   90.00
_cell.angle_gamma   90.00
#
_symmetry.space_group_name_H-M   'P 1'
#
loop_
_entity.id
_entity.type
_entity.pdbx_description
1 polymer ?
#
loop_
_entity_poly.entity_id
_entity_poly.type
_entity_poly.pdbx_seq_one_letter_code
_entity_poly.pdbx_strand_id
1 'polypeptide(L)'
;TTKFTSALDVPVEFVEKNVKLRGKIQHVTEKGLEVEHIPISIPFLTALQRKWQSDRLLLIRLAGVELTPGAVVWLQRELKPSQMIWFQLLGRQDLALECLVLVNKGRFLSMCLNEEILRQGLGRAARIEGLRHDSRLYWKLHKRLLRAELTAARKNKGIWKEESSPGKMRDRVSNSKLMQTLKQFANWLRSY
;
A
#
# COMPACT_ATOMS: atom_id res chain seq x y z
N THR A 1 17.70 16.78 -15.08
CA THR A 1 17.13 15.44 -14.79
C THR A 1 15.95 15.18 -15.69
N THR A 2 15.91 13.99 -16.29
CA THR A 2 14.84 13.51 -17.17
C THR A 2 13.58 13.16 -16.38
N LYS A 3 12.39 13.37 -16.96
CA LYS A 3 11.11 12.94 -16.39
C LYS A 3 10.90 11.48 -16.75
N PHE A 4 10.60 10.63 -15.77
CA PHE A 4 10.20 9.24 -16.04
C PHE A 4 8.74 9.20 -16.48
N THR A 5 8.49 8.55 -17.61
CA THR A 5 7.14 8.44 -18.20
C THR A 5 6.57 7.03 -18.10
N SER A 6 7.42 6.04 -17.86
CA SER A 6 7.08 4.64 -17.61
C SER A 6 7.89 4.09 -16.43
N ALA A 7 7.37 3.05 -15.78
CA ALA A 7 8.10 2.29 -14.78
C ALA A 7 9.41 1.68 -15.33
N LEU A 8 9.44 1.39 -16.64
CA LEU A 8 10.61 0.86 -17.33
C LEU A 8 11.71 1.92 -17.54
N ASP A 9 11.33 3.20 -17.66
CA ASP A 9 12.26 4.30 -17.85
C ASP A 9 13.06 4.60 -16.58
N VAL A 10 12.59 4.12 -15.42
CA VAL A 10 13.24 4.30 -14.13
C VAL A 10 14.46 3.37 -14.06
N PRO A 11 15.69 3.91 -13.89
CA PRO A 11 16.90 3.10 -13.77
C PRO A 11 16.79 2.13 -12.58
N VAL A 12 17.26 0.90 -12.77
CA VAL A 12 17.23 -0.13 -11.73
C VAL A 12 17.99 0.33 -10.48
N GLU A 13 19.09 1.06 -10.66
CA GLU A 13 19.87 1.66 -9.58
C GLU A 13 19.04 2.57 -8.65
N PHE A 14 18.02 3.24 -9.18
CA PHE A 14 17.16 4.12 -8.37
C PHE A 14 16.24 3.30 -7.45
N VAL A 15 15.81 2.14 -7.92
CA VAL A 15 15.04 1.18 -7.14
C VAL A 15 15.94 0.55 -6.08
N GLU A 16 17.14 0.10 -6.44
CA GLU A 16 18.11 -0.50 -5.52
C GLU A 16 18.56 0.47 -4.42
N LYS A 17 18.80 1.74 -4.79
CA LYS A 17 19.19 2.80 -3.84
C LYS A 17 18.01 3.37 -3.05
N ASN A 18 16.79 2.89 -3.27
CA ASN A 18 15.57 3.35 -2.62
C ASN A 18 15.39 4.87 -2.72
N VAL A 19 15.57 5.43 -3.92
CA VAL A 19 15.54 6.87 -4.15
C VAL A 19 14.12 7.42 -3.92
N LYS A 20 14.06 8.58 -3.27
CA LYS A 20 12.82 9.35 -3.13
C LYS A 20 12.64 10.26 -4.33
N LEU A 21 11.54 10.06 -5.04
CA LEU A 21 11.13 10.90 -6.15
C LEU A 21 9.92 11.75 -5.75
N ARG A 22 9.75 12.85 -6.48
CA ARG A 22 8.63 13.75 -6.29
C ARG A 22 7.64 13.55 -7.42
N GLY A 23 6.36 13.54 -7.08
CA GLY A 23 5.30 13.40 -8.07
C GLY A 23 4.04 14.12 -7.68
N LYS A 24 3.11 14.14 -8.61
CA LYS A 24 1.80 14.75 -8.50
C LYS A 24 0.73 13.70 -8.78
N ILE A 25 -0.17 13.50 -7.86
CA ILE A 25 -1.26 12.52 -8.04
C ILE A 25 -2.25 13.06 -9.06
N GLN A 26 -2.59 12.24 -10.04
CA GLN A 26 -3.63 12.55 -11.02
C GLN A 26 -4.87 11.69 -10.79
N HIS A 27 -4.70 10.36 -10.72
CA HIS A 27 -5.81 9.43 -10.51
C HIS A 27 -5.53 8.40 -9.43
N VAL A 28 -6.60 7.93 -8.79
CA VAL A 28 -6.60 6.82 -7.84
C VAL A 28 -7.38 5.68 -8.48
N THR A 29 -6.72 4.56 -8.71
CA THR A 29 -7.29 3.35 -9.32
C THR A 29 -7.35 2.22 -8.30
N GLU A 30 -8.02 1.13 -8.66
CA GLU A 30 -8.04 -0.10 -7.84
C GLU A 30 -6.66 -0.75 -7.74
N LYS A 31 -5.85 -0.64 -8.80
CA LYS A 31 -4.50 -1.21 -8.85
C LYS A 31 -3.50 -0.39 -8.05
N GLY A 32 -3.71 0.92 -7.92
CA GLY A 32 -2.80 1.84 -7.23
C GLY A 32 -3.02 3.32 -7.58
N LEU A 33 -2.00 4.12 -7.38
CA LEU A 33 -2.00 5.57 -7.63
C LEU A 33 -1.33 5.87 -8.98
N GLU A 34 -1.99 6.65 -9.83
CA GLU A 34 -1.40 7.18 -11.04
C GLU A 34 -0.80 8.55 -10.76
N VAL A 35 0.51 8.64 -10.95
CA VAL A 35 1.32 9.77 -10.49
C VAL A 35 2.15 10.29 -11.64
N GLU A 36 2.05 11.58 -11.89
CA GLU A 36 2.95 12.28 -12.78
C GLU A 36 4.28 12.54 -12.04
N HIS A 37 5.39 12.04 -12.55
CA HIS A 37 6.70 12.35 -11.99
C HIS A 37 7.07 13.80 -12.27
N ILE A 38 7.49 14.54 -11.24
CA ILE A 38 7.95 15.92 -11.35
C ILE A 38 9.44 15.95 -10.99
N PRO A 39 10.33 16.13 -11.98
CA PRO A 39 11.75 16.23 -11.69
C PRO A 39 12.01 17.42 -10.76
N ILE A 40 12.94 17.24 -9.82
CA ILE A 40 13.40 18.32 -8.94
C ILE A 40 14.25 19.26 -9.81
N SER A 41 13.62 20.28 -10.40
CA SER A 41 14.26 21.21 -11.34
C SER A 41 14.68 22.52 -10.66
N ILE A 42 15.80 23.07 -11.12
CA ILE A 42 16.31 24.41 -10.81
C ILE A 42 15.41 25.47 -11.47
N PRO A 43 15.15 26.65 -10.86
CA PRO A 43 14.03 27.55 -11.21
C PRO A 43 13.94 28.02 -12.68
N PHE A 44 15.06 28.08 -13.41
CA PHE A 44 15.15 28.86 -14.64
C PHE A 44 14.83 28.11 -15.96
N LEU A 45 14.71 26.77 -15.98
CA LEU A 45 14.53 26.01 -17.24
C LEU A 45 13.12 25.38 -17.42
N THR A 46 12.16 25.71 -16.56
CA THR A 46 10.93 24.91 -16.36
C THR A 46 9.73 25.28 -17.22
N ALA A 47 9.72 26.45 -17.87
CA ALA A 47 8.53 26.95 -18.57
C ALA A 47 8.29 26.23 -19.91
N LEU A 48 9.36 26.00 -20.69
CA LEU A 48 9.26 25.38 -22.01
C LEU A 48 9.13 23.84 -21.92
N GLN A 49 9.76 23.24 -20.91
CA GLN A 49 9.71 21.80 -20.67
C GLN A 49 8.29 21.33 -20.31
N ARG A 50 7.52 22.12 -19.54
CA ARG A 50 6.11 21.77 -19.19
C ARG A 50 5.17 21.67 -20.39
N LYS A 51 5.45 22.37 -21.50
CA LYS A 51 4.58 22.42 -22.68
C LYS A 51 4.76 21.22 -23.63
N TRP A 52 5.86 20.48 -23.48
CA TRP A 52 6.28 19.41 -24.41
C TRP A 52 6.30 18.02 -23.76
N GLN A 53 6.00 17.93 -22.47
CA GLN A 53 6.07 16.67 -21.73
C GLN A 53 4.69 16.03 -21.76
N SER A 54 4.57 14.94 -22.52
CA SER A 54 3.37 14.10 -22.65
C SER A 54 2.76 13.75 -21.28
N ASP A 55 1.43 13.67 -21.22
CA ASP A 55 0.59 13.28 -20.06
C ASP A 55 0.74 11.80 -19.65
N ARG A 56 1.96 11.28 -19.65
CA ARG A 56 2.22 9.91 -19.23
C ARG A 56 2.33 9.83 -17.71
N LEU A 57 1.52 8.95 -17.15
CA LEU A 57 1.38 8.73 -15.71
C LEU A 57 2.13 7.45 -15.32
N LEU A 58 2.82 7.50 -14.18
CA LEU A 58 3.43 6.32 -13.57
C LEU A 58 2.39 5.65 -12.69
N LEU A 59 2.15 4.35 -12.93
CA LEU A 59 1.35 3.54 -12.04
C LEU A 59 2.21 3.13 -10.83
N ILE A 60 1.80 3.58 -9.66
CA ILE A 60 2.46 3.32 -8.39
C ILE A 60 1.56 2.45 -7.51
N ARG A 61 2.09 1.30 -7.11
CA ARG A 61 1.48 0.40 -6.13
C ARG A 61 2.06 0.67 -4.75
N LEU A 62 1.19 0.63 -3.75
CA LEU A 62 1.62 0.81 -2.36
C LEU A 62 2.30 -0.47 -1.89
N ALA A 63 3.62 -0.40 -1.71
CA ALA A 63 4.42 -1.54 -1.29
C ALA A 63 3.96 -2.09 0.06
N GLY A 64 3.86 -3.42 0.14
CA GLY A 64 3.52 -4.14 1.38
C GLY A 64 2.09 -3.93 1.85
N VAL A 65 1.19 -3.43 1.00
CA VAL A 65 -0.22 -3.24 1.32
C VAL A 65 -1.08 -3.84 0.22
N GLU A 66 -1.96 -4.75 0.60
CA GLU A 66 -3.05 -5.22 -0.25
C GLU A 66 -4.26 -4.32 -0.03
N LEU A 67 -4.68 -3.61 -1.09
CA LEU A 67 -5.79 -2.66 -1.04
C LEU A 67 -7.13 -3.39 -1.12
N THR A 68 -8.06 -3.00 -0.25
CA THR A 68 -9.46 -3.38 -0.40
C THR A 68 -10.22 -2.36 -1.25
N PRO A 69 -11.39 -2.70 -1.83
CA PRO A 69 -12.20 -1.74 -2.58
C PRO A 69 -12.54 -0.47 -1.77
N GLY A 70 -12.76 -0.62 -0.45
CA GLY A 70 -13.00 0.52 0.45
C GLY A 70 -11.79 1.46 0.61
N ALA A 71 -10.56 0.96 0.38
CA ALA A 71 -9.35 1.77 0.41
C ALA A 71 -9.31 2.80 -0.72
N VAL A 72 -9.79 2.43 -1.91
CA VAL A 72 -9.81 3.30 -3.09
C VAL A 72 -10.67 4.52 -2.82
N VAL A 73 -11.87 4.30 -2.28
CA VAL A 73 -12.81 5.38 -1.91
C VAL A 73 -12.22 6.28 -0.84
N TRP A 74 -11.54 5.71 0.16
CA TRP A 74 -10.86 6.49 1.18
C TRP A 74 -9.70 7.32 0.61
N LEU A 75 -8.87 6.73 -0.27
CA LEU A 75 -7.77 7.42 -0.94
C LEU A 75 -8.27 8.60 -1.78
N GLN A 76 -9.38 8.44 -2.51
CA GLN A 76 -9.99 9.53 -3.28
C GLN A 76 -10.50 10.68 -2.40
N ARG A 77 -10.94 10.39 -1.16
CA ARG A 77 -11.38 11.42 -0.20
C ARG A 77 -10.20 12.12 0.46
N GLU A 78 -9.14 11.36 0.74
CA GLU A 78 -7.97 11.85 1.48
C GLU A 78 -6.98 12.60 0.60
N LEU A 79 -6.84 12.18 -0.66
CA LEU A 79 -5.91 12.76 -1.62
C LEU A 79 -6.63 13.81 -2.46
N LYS A 80 -6.08 15.02 -2.47
CA LYS A 80 -6.56 16.06 -3.37
C LYS A 80 -6.08 15.75 -4.80
N PRO A 81 -6.90 16.02 -5.83
CA PRO A 81 -6.40 15.97 -7.19
C PRO A 81 -5.23 16.93 -7.29
N SER A 82 -4.20 16.56 -8.07
CA SER A 82 -3.01 17.40 -8.23
C SER A 82 -2.17 17.60 -6.95
N GLN A 83 -2.34 16.78 -5.91
CA GLN A 83 -1.55 16.87 -4.68
C GLN A 83 -0.10 16.41 -4.91
N MET A 84 0.84 17.18 -4.37
CA MET A 84 2.25 16.85 -4.39
C MET A 84 2.58 15.78 -3.36
N ILE A 85 3.29 14.74 -3.80
CA ILE A 85 3.70 13.61 -2.98
C ILE A 85 5.17 13.30 -3.18
N TRP A 86 5.74 12.66 -2.17
CA TRP A 86 7.02 11.99 -2.27
C TRP A 86 6.77 10.50 -2.33
N PHE A 87 7.40 9.80 -3.25
CA PHE A 87 7.33 8.35 -3.32
C PHE A 87 8.74 7.78 -3.36
N GLN A 88 9.00 6.85 -2.45
CA GLN A 88 10.27 6.14 -2.38
C GLN A 88 10.11 4.85 -3.19
N LEU A 89 10.97 4.68 -4.19
CA LEU A 89 11.00 3.46 -5.00
C LEU A 89 11.50 2.31 -4.13
N LEU A 90 10.75 1.21 -4.08
CA LEU A 90 11.16 0.01 -3.35
C LEU A 90 11.30 -1.18 -4.30
N GLY A 91 10.48 -1.26 -5.34
CA GLY A 91 10.51 -2.33 -6.32
C GLY A 91 9.94 -1.90 -7.66
N ARG A 92 10.17 -2.74 -8.67
CA ARG A 92 9.50 -2.65 -9.96
C ARG A 92 8.88 -4.00 -10.28
N GLN A 93 7.58 -4.00 -10.57
CA GLN A 93 6.85 -5.17 -11.01
C GLN A 93 6.19 -4.85 -12.36
N ASP A 94 6.77 -5.37 -13.43
CA ASP A 94 6.37 -5.14 -14.82
C ASP A 94 6.24 -3.65 -15.17
N LEU A 95 5.00 -3.15 -15.25
CA LEU A 95 4.63 -1.78 -15.60
C LEU A 95 4.29 -0.91 -14.37
N ALA A 96 4.32 -1.49 -13.17
CA ALA A 96 3.98 -0.81 -11.93
C ALA A 96 5.20 -0.70 -11.01
N LEU A 97 5.32 0.44 -10.34
CA LEU A 97 6.36 0.67 -9.34
C LEU A 97 5.81 0.37 -7.96
N GLU A 98 6.49 -0.47 -7.19
CA GLU A 98 6.18 -0.64 -5.77
C GLU A 98 6.87 0.47 -4.97
N CYS A 99 6.08 1.31 -4.32
CA CYS A 99 6.60 2.48 -3.61
C CYS A 99 6.03 2.63 -2.21
N LEU A 100 6.83 3.30 -1.37
CA LEU A 100 6.35 3.90 -0.13
C LEU A 100 5.93 5.34 -0.43
N VAL A 101 4.66 5.67 -0.19
CA VAL A 101 4.13 7.00 -0.51
C VAL A 101 4.02 7.85 0.75
N LEU A 102 4.66 9.02 0.70
CA LEU A 102 4.70 10.03 1.74
C LEU A 102 3.94 11.27 1.25
N VAL A 103 2.87 11.59 1.97
CA VAL A 103 2.02 12.74 1.67
C VAL A 103 2.21 13.79 2.75
N ASN A 104 2.30 15.04 2.33
CA ASN A 104 2.32 16.14 3.28
C ASN A 104 0.89 16.59 3.58
N LYS A 105 0.48 16.56 4.85
CA LYS A 105 -0.85 16.98 5.32
C LYS A 105 -0.87 18.36 5.98
N GLY A 106 0.27 19.05 6.08
CA GLY A 106 0.35 20.38 6.70
C GLY A 106 1.71 21.04 6.54
N ARG A 107 2.02 22.05 7.37
CA ARG A 107 3.33 22.71 7.29
C ARG A 107 4.51 21.81 7.70
N PHE A 108 4.27 20.81 8.58
CA PHE A 108 5.34 19.96 9.12
C PHE A 108 4.98 18.46 9.29
N LEU A 109 3.77 18.04 8.94
CA LEU A 109 3.32 16.65 9.14
C LEU A 109 3.33 15.87 7.82
N SER A 110 4.35 15.03 7.66
CA SER A 110 4.37 14.00 6.63
C SER A 110 3.73 12.72 7.15
N MET A 111 2.79 12.16 6.38
CA MET A 111 2.17 10.88 6.68
C MET A 111 2.56 9.84 5.64
N CYS A 112 2.83 8.62 6.09
CA CYS A 112 3.02 7.47 5.21
C CYS A 112 1.65 6.88 4.87
N LEU A 113 1.24 6.93 3.60
CA LEU A 113 -0.05 6.40 3.17
C LEU A 113 -0.14 4.90 3.42
N ASN A 114 0.93 4.15 3.13
CA ASN A 114 0.96 2.69 3.30
C ASN A 114 0.62 2.30 4.76
N GLU A 115 1.17 3.03 5.73
CA GLU A 115 0.91 2.79 7.14
C GLU A 115 -0.50 3.21 7.56
N GLU A 116 -1.00 4.35 7.07
CA GLU A 116 -2.32 4.85 7.47
C GLU A 116 -3.46 3.97 6.94
N ILE A 117 -3.34 3.44 5.71
CA ILE A 117 -4.34 2.51 5.15
C ILE A 117 -4.50 1.28 6.06
N LEU A 118 -3.38 0.70 6.50
CA LEU A 118 -3.40 -0.43 7.44
C LEU A 118 -3.97 -0.02 8.79
N ARG A 119 -3.63 1.17 9.29
CA ARG A 119 -4.13 1.70 10.57
C ARG A 119 -5.64 1.94 10.59
N GLN A 120 -6.22 2.27 9.43
CA GLN A 120 -7.67 2.38 9.26
C GLN A 120 -8.36 1.04 9.00
N GLY A 121 -7.59 -0.05 8.83
CA GLY A 121 -8.12 -1.36 8.49
C GLY A 121 -8.68 -1.43 7.07
N LEU A 122 -8.15 -0.61 6.17
CA LEU A 122 -8.56 -0.55 4.76
C LEU A 122 -7.70 -1.43 3.85
N GLY A 123 -6.73 -2.15 4.41
CA GLY A 123 -5.89 -3.08 3.68
C GLY A 123 -5.27 -4.09 4.61
N ARG A 124 -4.62 -5.10 4.02
CA ARG A 124 -3.82 -6.11 4.72
C ARG A 124 -2.34 -5.90 4.47
N ALA A 125 -1.50 -6.26 5.43
CA ALA A 125 -0.07 -6.21 5.20
C ALA A 125 0.32 -7.34 4.22
N ALA A 126 0.96 -6.96 3.12
CA ALA A 126 1.45 -7.89 2.10
C ALA A 126 2.97 -7.99 2.13
N ARG A 127 3.50 -8.98 1.41
CA ARG A 127 4.94 -9.09 1.18
C ARG A 127 5.40 -7.89 0.34
N ILE A 128 6.54 -7.31 0.70
CA ILE A 128 7.20 -6.31 -0.13
C ILE A 128 8.15 -7.08 -1.05
N GLU A 129 7.86 -7.13 -2.34
CA GLU A 129 8.66 -7.90 -3.30
C GLU A 129 9.89 -7.13 -3.76
N GLY A 130 9.80 -5.78 -3.81
CA GLY A 130 10.89 -4.93 -4.24
C GLY A 130 12.15 -4.89 -3.36
N LEU A 131 12.03 -5.16 -2.07
CA LEU A 131 13.13 -5.03 -1.11
C LEU A 131 13.78 -6.38 -0.83
N ARG A 132 15.12 -6.41 -0.83
CA ARG A 132 15.88 -7.58 -0.38
C ARG A 132 15.54 -7.88 1.09
N HIS A 133 15.18 -9.13 1.39
CA HIS A 133 14.73 -9.59 2.72
C HIS A 133 15.81 -9.50 3.81
N ASP A 134 17.08 -9.37 3.43
CA ASP A 134 18.23 -9.19 4.30
C ASP A 134 18.44 -7.73 4.74
N SER A 135 17.75 -6.77 4.12
CA SER A 135 17.93 -5.35 4.43
C SER A 135 17.29 -4.97 5.76
N ARG A 136 18.03 -4.22 6.59
CA ARG A 136 17.50 -3.61 7.82
C ARG A 136 16.29 -2.71 7.54
N LEU A 137 16.25 -2.08 6.36
CA LEU A 137 15.13 -1.23 5.95
C LEU A 137 13.86 -2.05 5.72
N TYR A 138 13.98 -3.22 5.09
CA TYR A 138 12.86 -4.14 4.89
C TYR A 138 12.22 -4.50 6.22
N TRP A 139 13.01 -5.01 7.17
CA TRP A 139 12.50 -5.41 8.49
C TRP A 139 11.89 -4.24 9.27
N LYS A 140 12.51 -3.06 9.22
CA LYS A 140 11.97 -1.87 9.89
C LYS A 140 10.63 -1.45 9.29
N LEU A 141 10.49 -1.45 7.97
CA LEU A 141 9.24 -1.08 7.29
C LEU A 141 8.16 -2.14 7.53
N HIS A 142 8.50 -3.41 7.33
CA HIS A 142 7.58 -4.52 7.52
C HIS A 142 7.04 -4.58 8.95
N LYS A 143 7.90 -4.39 9.96
CA LYS A 143 7.49 -4.32 11.37
C LYS A 143 6.52 -3.16 11.65
N ARG A 144 6.67 -2.02 10.97
CA ARG A 144 5.75 -0.87 11.10
C ARG A 144 4.39 -1.18 10.49
N LEU A 145 4.37 -1.77 9.30
CA LEU A 145 3.13 -2.17 8.62
C LEU A 145 2.33 -3.19 9.47
N LEU A 146 2.99 -4.24 9.95
CA LEU A 146 2.37 -5.23 10.84
C LEU A 146 1.84 -4.62 12.14
N ARG A 147 2.58 -3.65 12.73
CA ARG A 147 2.10 -2.94 13.92
C ARG A 147 0.84 -2.11 13.64
N ALA A 148 0.77 -1.46 12.48
CA ALA A 148 -0.40 -0.70 12.07
C ALA A 148 -1.62 -1.61 11.86
N GLU A 149 -1.41 -2.75 11.20
CA GLU A 149 -2.44 -3.78 11.01
C GLU A 149 -2.95 -4.34 12.34
N LEU A 150 -2.05 -4.75 13.25
CA LEU A 150 -2.43 -5.21 14.60
C LEU A 150 -3.19 -4.14 15.38
N THR A 151 -2.84 -2.86 15.20
CA THR A 151 -3.56 -1.75 15.84
C THR A 151 -4.97 -1.62 15.29
N ALA A 152 -5.17 -1.78 13.99
CA ALA A 152 -6.49 -1.76 13.37
C ALA A 152 -7.34 -2.96 13.80
N ALA A 153 -6.74 -4.15 13.87
CA ALA A 153 -7.38 -5.37 14.38
C ALA A 153 -7.84 -5.20 15.83
N ARG A 154 -6.95 -4.72 16.72
CA ARG A 154 -7.28 -4.44 18.13
C ARG A 154 -8.40 -3.41 18.29
N LYS A 155 -8.48 -2.44 17.37
CA LYS A 155 -9.51 -1.40 17.38
C LYS A 155 -10.78 -1.77 16.60
N ASN A 156 -10.87 -3.00 16.08
CA ASN A 156 -11.97 -3.49 15.24
C ASN A 156 -12.34 -2.48 14.12
N LYS A 157 -11.34 -1.98 13.39
CA LYS A 157 -11.52 -1.00 12.32
C LYS A 157 -11.57 -1.65 10.95
N GLY A 158 -12.37 -1.07 10.05
CA GLY A 158 -12.44 -1.48 8.64
C GLY A 158 -12.77 -2.97 8.49
N ILE A 159 -11.93 -3.69 7.74
CA ILE A 159 -12.08 -5.13 7.49
C ILE A 159 -12.17 -5.97 8.77
N TRP A 160 -11.51 -5.54 9.84
CA TRP A 160 -11.45 -6.29 11.09
C TRP A 160 -12.77 -6.26 11.86
N LYS A 161 -13.64 -5.27 11.60
CA LYS A 161 -14.98 -5.19 12.19
C LYS A 161 -15.90 -6.29 11.66
N GLU A 162 -15.75 -6.66 10.40
CA GLU A 162 -16.54 -7.72 9.77
C GLU A 162 -16.07 -9.11 10.19
N GLU A 163 -14.76 -9.30 10.39
CA GLU A 163 -14.22 -10.58 10.86
C GLU A 163 -14.50 -10.87 12.34
N SER A 164 -14.60 -9.84 13.19
CA SER A 164 -14.95 -9.99 14.60
C SER A 164 -16.46 -10.05 14.87
N SER A 165 -17.28 -10.01 13.81
CA SER A 165 -18.72 -10.25 13.96
C SER A 165 -18.97 -11.69 14.45
N PRO A 166 -19.70 -11.87 15.58
CA PRO A 166 -19.82 -13.18 16.23
C PRO A 166 -20.49 -14.24 15.35
N GLY A 167 -21.26 -13.84 14.33
CA GLY A 167 -21.84 -14.76 13.34
C GLY A 167 -20.78 -15.48 12.49
N LYS A 168 -19.82 -14.76 11.90
CA LYS A 168 -18.83 -15.34 10.97
C LYS A 168 -17.76 -16.18 11.66
N MET A 169 -17.36 -15.83 12.90
CA MET A 169 -16.45 -16.67 13.68
C MET A 169 -17.10 -17.99 14.11
N ARG A 170 -18.40 -17.97 14.46
CA ARG A 170 -19.14 -19.18 14.81
C ARG A 170 -19.23 -20.15 13.63
N ASP A 171 -19.40 -19.62 12.41
CA ASP A 171 -19.42 -20.42 11.19
C ASP A 171 -18.06 -21.02 10.84
N ARG A 172 -16.95 -20.27 11.00
CA ARG A 172 -15.59 -20.80 10.76
C ARG A 172 -15.17 -21.84 11.80
N VAL A 173 -15.51 -21.64 13.07
CA VAL A 173 -15.20 -22.61 14.13
C VAL A 173 -16.04 -23.87 13.96
N SER A 174 -17.35 -23.74 13.71
CA SER A 174 -18.27 -24.86 13.47
C SER A 174 -17.87 -25.71 12.24
N ASN A 175 -17.35 -25.07 11.19
CA ASN A 175 -16.98 -25.74 9.94
C ASN A 175 -15.51 -26.18 9.87
N SER A 176 -14.76 -26.04 10.97
CA SER A 176 -13.39 -26.55 11.05
C SER A 176 -13.40 -28.09 11.16
N LYS A 177 -12.46 -28.75 10.47
CA LYS A 177 -12.29 -30.22 10.52
C LYS A 177 -12.16 -30.74 11.96
N LEU A 178 -11.60 -29.93 12.87
CA LEU A 178 -11.48 -30.23 14.29
C LEU A 178 -12.83 -30.37 15.01
N MET A 179 -13.80 -29.50 14.73
CA MET A 179 -15.16 -29.61 15.28
C MET A 179 -15.90 -30.83 14.71
N GLN A 180 -15.66 -31.17 13.44
CA GLN A 180 -16.21 -32.40 12.85
C GLN A 180 -15.63 -33.66 13.50
N THR A 181 -14.31 -33.71 13.73
CA THR A 181 -13.68 -34.82 14.44
C THR A 181 -14.14 -34.92 15.89
N LEU A 182 -14.27 -33.79 16.60
CA LEU A 182 -14.77 -33.79 17.98
C LEU A 182 -16.22 -34.28 18.07
N LYS A 183 -17.08 -33.91 17.11
CA LYS A 183 -18.44 -34.45 17.01
C LYS A 183 -18.45 -35.96 16.75
N GLN A 184 -17.57 -36.45 15.88
CA GLN A 184 -17.43 -37.89 15.61
C GLN A 184 -16.96 -38.65 16.86
N PHE A 185 -15.98 -38.12 17.60
CA PHE A 185 -15.52 -38.70 18.87
C PHE A 185 -16.61 -38.70 19.95
N ALA A 186 -17.36 -37.61 20.09
CA ALA A 186 -18.45 -37.52 21.05
C ALA A 186 -19.61 -38.49 20.73
N ASN A 187 -19.91 -38.69 19.45
CA ASN A 187 -20.90 -39.69 19.02
C ASN A 187 -20.42 -41.12 19.25
N TRP A 188 -19.11 -41.39 19.05
CA TRP A 188 -18.52 -42.69 19.36
C TRP A 188 -18.59 -43.02 20.86
N LEU A 189 -18.29 -42.06 21.74
CA LEU A 189 -18.39 -42.22 23.20
C LEU A 189 -19.83 -42.42 23.71
N ARG A 190 -20.84 -42.03 22.93
CA ARG A 190 -22.27 -42.24 23.28
C ARG A 190 -22.82 -43.60 22.85
N SER A 191 -22.09 -44.31 21.99
CA SER A 191 -22.46 -45.60 21.41
C SER A 191 -21.84 -46.78 22.17
N TYR A 192 -21.11 -46.52 23.26
CA TYR A 192 -20.48 -47.49 24.15
C TYR A 192 -20.99 -47.24 25.58
#